data_AF-A0A517TCY7-F1
#
_entry.id   AF-A0A517TCY7-F1
#
_cell.length_a   1.000
_cell.length_b   1.000
_cell.length_c   1.000
_cell.angle_alpha   90.00
_cell.angle_beta   90.00
_cell.angle_gamma   90.00
#
_symmetry.space_group_name_H-M   'P 1'
#
loop_
_entity.id
_entity.type
_entity.pdbx_description
1 polymer ?
#
loop_
_entity_poly.entity_id
_entity_poly.type
_entity_poly.pdbx_seq_one_letter_code
_entity_poly.pdbx_strand_id
1 'polypeptide(L)'
;MQHYQRIYKTTKRLKQGKSRLRQPFRAMSDWIESEFKVSVLNVTYKSPTKYRKPQIQVVVETEKDVEVFYSGINSDESKRNKVTGHFCQIVAANDNYKFETDRLLVTCSAFVPAARHEVHGLIPQESIDALAEQIGNPDIWLIRRFFVDCITFFFYTDDQVAQYISEGLKREYGDLYFRLLKPFDEFSYISRDGFKVHFDSKQNFDENFDSNWMYYLR
;
A
#
# COMPACT_ATOMS: atom_id res chain seq x y z
N MET A 1 1.08 -7.96 -13.09
CA MET A 1 1.63 -8.21 -11.74
C MET A 1 3.14 -7.96 -11.62
N GLN A 2 4.01 -8.58 -12.43
CA GLN A 2 5.48 -8.50 -12.26
C GLN A 2 6.09 -7.08 -12.27
N HIS A 3 5.53 -6.14 -13.05
CA HIS A 3 6.06 -4.78 -13.14
C HIS A 3 5.86 -3.94 -11.86
N TYR A 4 4.67 -3.99 -11.26
CA TYR A 4 4.38 -3.27 -10.01
C TYR A 4 5.23 -3.79 -8.86
N GLN A 5 5.42 -5.11 -8.77
CA GLN A 5 6.28 -5.72 -7.76
C GLN A 5 7.74 -5.29 -7.92
N ARG A 6 8.23 -5.14 -9.16
CA ARG A 6 9.57 -4.63 -9.43
C ARG A 6 9.71 -3.17 -8.97
N ILE A 7 8.76 -2.31 -9.33
CA ILE A 7 8.76 -0.89 -8.93
C ILE A 7 8.80 -0.79 -7.40
N TYR A 8 7.90 -1.49 -6.70
CA TYR A 8 7.86 -1.52 -5.25
C TYR A 8 9.21 -1.93 -4.63
N LYS A 9 9.79 -3.07 -5.06
CA LYS A 9 11.09 -3.54 -4.55
C LYS A 9 12.21 -2.51 -4.80
N THR A 10 12.22 -1.88 -5.96
CA THR A 10 13.22 -0.82 -6.25
C THR A 10 13.00 0.43 -5.39
N THR A 11 11.76 0.88 -5.22
CA THR A 11 11.42 2.03 -4.37
C THR A 11 11.75 1.75 -2.91
N LYS A 12 11.45 0.54 -2.41
CA LYS A 12 11.82 0.10 -1.06
C LYS A 12 13.32 0.20 -0.82
N ARG A 13 14.15 -0.26 -1.77
CA ARG A 13 15.62 -0.13 -1.66
C ARG A 13 16.10 1.32 -1.66
N LEU A 14 15.44 2.21 -2.41
CA LEU A 14 15.70 3.65 -2.37
C LEU A 14 15.35 4.24 -1.00
N LYS A 15 14.16 3.93 -0.48
CA LYS A 15 13.69 4.36 0.85
C LYS A 15 14.60 3.87 1.98
N GLN A 16 15.10 2.64 1.87
CA GLN A 16 16.09 2.05 2.79
C GLN A 16 17.50 2.68 2.70
N GLY A 17 17.76 3.56 1.74
CA GLY A 17 19.10 4.08 1.45
C GLY A 17 20.07 3.06 0.84
N LYS A 18 19.60 1.85 0.51
CA LYS A 18 20.40 0.75 -0.11
C LYS A 18 20.63 0.94 -1.62
N SER A 19 20.04 1.99 -2.20
CA SER A 19 20.27 2.42 -3.57
C SER A 19 20.01 3.92 -3.69
N ARG A 20 20.42 4.51 -4.81
CA ARG A 20 20.17 5.93 -5.12
C ARG A 20 19.57 6.07 -6.50
N LEU A 21 18.67 7.05 -6.67
CA LEU A 21 18.18 7.43 -7.99
C LEU A 21 19.34 7.92 -8.85
N ARG A 22 19.44 7.39 -10.05
CA ARG A 22 20.42 7.82 -11.05
C ARG A 22 19.83 8.96 -11.87
N GLN A 23 20.70 9.75 -12.50
CA GLN A 23 20.24 10.68 -13.52
C GLN A 23 19.67 9.92 -14.73
N PRO A 24 18.65 10.45 -15.42
CA PRO A 24 17.98 11.74 -15.18
C PRO A 24 16.90 11.72 -14.09
N PHE A 25 16.56 10.55 -13.55
CA PHE A 25 15.44 10.37 -12.63
C PHE A 25 15.59 11.10 -11.30
N ARG A 26 16.83 11.32 -10.85
CA ARG A 26 17.10 12.17 -9.69
C ARG A 26 16.70 13.63 -9.93
N ALA A 27 17.15 14.24 -11.03
CA ALA A 27 16.75 15.61 -11.37
C ALA A 27 15.23 15.76 -11.53
N MET A 28 14.58 14.75 -12.15
CA MET A 28 13.11 14.69 -12.21
C MET A 28 12.47 14.67 -10.83
N SER A 29 12.98 13.83 -9.92
CA SER A 29 12.49 13.74 -8.54
C SER A 29 12.57 15.10 -7.85
N ASP A 30 13.76 15.70 -7.83
CA ASP A 30 14.02 16.98 -7.16
C ASP A 30 13.11 18.10 -7.70
N TRP A 31 12.89 18.15 -9.02
CA TRP A 31 11.99 19.12 -9.63
C TRP A 31 10.52 18.89 -9.27
N ILE A 32 10.03 17.64 -9.32
CA ILE A 32 8.64 17.30 -8.96
C ILE A 32 8.36 17.68 -7.50
N GLU A 33 9.26 17.36 -6.58
CA GLU A 33 9.12 17.71 -5.16
C GLU A 33 9.03 19.23 -4.97
N SER A 34 9.90 19.98 -5.66
CA SER A 34 9.91 21.45 -5.60
C SER A 34 8.64 22.08 -6.18
N GLU A 35 8.20 21.63 -7.35
CA GLU A 35 7.05 22.19 -8.08
C GLU A 35 5.72 21.87 -7.40
N PHE A 36 5.54 20.61 -6.97
CA PHE A 36 4.24 20.13 -6.49
C PHE A 36 4.15 19.97 -4.98
N LYS A 37 5.25 20.20 -4.24
CA LYS A 37 5.33 20.09 -2.77
C LYS A 37 4.91 18.70 -2.27
N VAL A 38 5.34 17.67 -2.99
CA VAL A 38 5.13 16.24 -2.66
C VAL A 38 6.46 15.58 -2.28
N SER A 39 6.41 14.41 -1.64
CA SER A 39 7.60 13.59 -1.38
C SER A 39 7.74 12.49 -2.44
N VAL A 40 8.77 12.55 -3.29
CA VAL A 40 9.01 11.58 -4.37
C VAL A 40 10.07 10.58 -3.94
N LEU A 41 9.72 9.29 -3.99
CA LEU A 41 10.64 8.21 -3.64
C LEU A 41 11.33 7.58 -4.84
N ASN A 42 10.67 7.55 -5.99
CA ASN A 42 11.20 6.91 -7.19
C ASN A 42 10.58 7.53 -8.45
N VAL A 43 11.38 7.64 -9.49
CA VAL A 43 10.92 7.93 -10.84
C VAL A 43 11.48 6.86 -11.76
N THR A 44 10.60 6.16 -12.46
CA THR A 44 11.00 5.08 -13.37
C THR A 44 10.47 5.35 -14.77
N TYR A 45 11.25 4.94 -15.76
CA TYR A 45 10.84 4.97 -17.16
C TYR A 45 10.61 3.55 -17.67
N LYS A 46 9.57 3.39 -18.46
CA LYS A 46 9.27 2.20 -19.20
C LYS A 46 9.27 2.52 -20.69
N SER A 47 10.19 1.89 -21.41
CA SER A 47 10.25 1.97 -22.86
C SER A 47 8.95 1.50 -23.50
N PRO A 48 8.58 2.07 -24.65
CA PRO A 48 7.39 1.63 -25.36
C PRO A 48 7.56 0.21 -25.88
N THR A 49 6.42 -0.39 -26.19
CA THR A 49 6.34 -1.63 -26.95
C THR A 49 5.33 -1.44 -28.07
N LYS A 50 5.19 -2.44 -28.95
CA LYS A 50 4.18 -2.44 -30.03
C LYS A 50 2.76 -2.04 -29.57
N TYR A 51 2.43 -2.29 -28.30
CA TYR A 51 1.09 -2.08 -27.74
C TYR A 51 1.05 -1.04 -26.61
N ARG A 52 2.18 -0.42 -26.24
CA ARG A 52 2.24 0.48 -25.10
C ARG A 52 3.13 1.67 -25.40
N LYS A 53 2.60 2.86 -25.13
CA LYS A 53 3.33 4.12 -25.17
C LYS A 53 4.46 4.15 -24.13
N PRO A 54 5.50 4.98 -24.31
CA PRO A 54 6.49 5.19 -23.27
C PRO A 54 5.80 5.74 -22.02
N GLN A 55 6.31 5.39 -20.85
CA GLN A 55 5.68 5.75 -19.58
C GLN A 55 6.71 6.15 -18.54
N ILE A 56 6.46 7.27 -17.85
CA ILE A 56 7.08 7.60 -16.57
C ILE A 56 6.12 7.23 -15.46
N GLN A 57 6.62 6.45 -14.50
CA GLN A 57 5.95 6.27 -13.22
C GLN A 57 6.67 7.10 -12.17
N VAL A 58 5.95 8.02 -11.56
CA VAL A 58 6.33 8.70 -10.33
C VAL A 58 5.78 7.90 -9.16
N VAL A 59 6.63 7.58 -8.19
CA VAL A 59 6.23 6.94 -6.94
C VAL A 59 6.46 7.95 -5.83
N VAL A 60 5.37 8.41 -5.23
CA VAL A 60 5.38 9.33 -4.09
C VAL A 60 5.21 8.56 -2.78
N GLU A 61 5.44 9.23 -1.67
CA GLU A 61 5.32 8.64 -0.33
C GLU A 61 3.88 8.18 -0.06
N THR A 62 2.91 9.11 -0.04
CA THR A 62 1.55 8.90 0.48
C THR A 62 0.45 9.01 -0.59
N GLU A 63 -0.76 8.51 -0.31
CA GLU A 63 -1.91 8.74 -1.20
C GLU A 63 -2.24 10.23 -1.35
N LYS A 64 -2.06 11.02 -0.29
CA LYS A 64 -2.25 12.47 -0.32
C LYS A 64 -1.34 13.16 -1.35
N ASP A 65 -0.10 12.67 -1.49
CA ASP A 65 0.81 13.17 -2.53
C ASP A 65 0.33 12.78 -3.94
N VAL A 66 -0.32 11.62 -4.08
CA VAL A 66 -0.91 11.20 -5.35
C VAL A 66 -2.06 12.11 -5.73
N GLU A 67 -2.93 12.48 -4.78
CA GLU A 67 -4.10 13.35 -5.00
C GLU A 67 -3.71 14.68 -5.65
N VAL A 68 -2.49 15.18 -5.41
CA VAL A 68 -1.97 16.38 -6.08
C VAL A 68 -1.98 16.25 -7.61
N PHE A 69 -1.84 15.05 -8.17
CA PHE A 69 -1.85 14.81 -9.63
C PHE A 69 -3.23 14.51 -10.21
N TYR A 70 -4.30 14.66 -9.42
CA TYR A 70 -5.67 14.33 -9.82
C TYR A 70 -6.62 15.51 -9.56
N SER A 71 -7.70 15.56 -10.35
CA SER A 71 -8.85 16.45 -10.19
C SER A 71 -10.10 15.57 -10.09
N GLY A 72 -10.53 15.28 -8.86
CA GLY A 72 -11.50 14.23 -8.58
C GLY A 72 -10.96 12.85 -8.97
N ILE A 73 -11.74 12.07 -9.72
CA ILE A 73 -11.31 10.74 -10.22
C ILE A 73 -10.40 10.81 -11.45
N ASN A 74 -10.32 11.97 -12.09
CA ASN A 74 -9.59 12.15 -13.33
C ASN A 74 -8.18 12.66 -13.06
N SER A 75 -7.22 12.28 -13.90
CA SER A 75 -5.88 12.85 -13.77
C SER A 75 -5.87 14.32 -14.17
N ASP A 76 -5.11 15.14 -13.45
CA ASP A 76 -4.87 16.54 -13.81
C ASP A 76 -3.92 16.60 -15.01
N GLU A 77 -4.48 16.84 -16.19
CA GLU A 77 -3.72 16.90 -17.44
C GLU A 77 -2.70 18.04 -17.45
N SER A 78 -3.01 19.17 -16.81
CA SER A 78 -2.09 20.32 -16.74
C SER A 78 -0.81 19.93 -16.00
N LYS A 79 -0.95 19.27 -14.84
CA LYS A 79 0.20 18.80 -14.05
C LYS A 79 0.96 17.69 -14.78
N ARG A 80 0.27 16.76 -15.44
CA ARG A 80 0.93 15.72 -16.24
C ARG A 80 1.70 16.30 -17.42
N ASN A 81 1.16 17.30 -18.10
CA ASN A 81 1.83 18.00 -19.19
C ASN A 81 3.07 18.74 -18.70
N LYS A 82 3.04 19.35 -17.50
CA LYS A 82 4.24 19.92 -16.87
C LYS A 82 5.32 18.85 -16.64
N VAL A 83 4.95 17.70 -16.06
CA VAL A 83 5.89 16.60 -15.81
C VAL A 83 6.48 16.07 -17.12
N THR A 84 5.65 15.82 -18.14
CA THR A 84 6.10 15.40 -19.47
C THR A 84 7.03 16.44 -20.09
N GLY A 85 6.64 17.71 -20.09
CA GLY A 85 7.43 18.80 -20.64
C GLY A 85 8.80 18.93 -19.99
N HIS A 86 8.86 18.86 -18.66
CA HIS A 86 10.12 18.93 -17.94
C HIS A 86 11.01 17.71 -18.21
N PHE A 87 10.45 16.50 -18.30
CA PHE A 87 11.22 15.33 -18.70
C PHE A 87 11.79 15.47 -20.10
N CYS A 88 10.99 15.95 -21.07
CA CYS A 88 11.46 16.20 -22.42
C CYS A 88 12.63 17.20 -22.44
N GLN A 89 12.58 18.25 -21.61
CA GLN A 89 13.68 19.20 -21.47
C GLN A 89 14.96 18.54 -20.93
N ILE A 90 14.86 17.72 -19.88
CA ILE A 90 16.02 17.00 -19.33
C ILE A 90 16.64 16.04 -20.36
N VAL A 91 15.80 15.33 -21.11
CA VAL A 91 16.26 14.39 -22.15
C VAL A 91 16.92 15.16 -23.30
N ALA A 92 16.31 16.26 -23.77
CA ALA A 92 16.85 17.07 -24.85
C ALA A 92 18.15 17.81 -24.48
N ALA A 93 18.37 18.08 -23.20
CA ALA A 93 19.58 18.75 -22.71
C ALA A 93 20.81 17.83 -22.63
N ASN A 94 20.66 16.52 -22.87
CA ASN A 94 21.78 15.57 -22.80
C ASN A 94 21.62 14.44 -23.82
N ASP A 95 22.41 14.51 -24.90
CA ASP A 95 22.37 13.57 -26.03
C ASP A 95 22.65 12.11 -25.66
N ASN A 96 23.22 11.84 -24.47
CA ASN A 96 23.41 10.47 -23.99
C ASN A 96 22.11 9.80 -23.52
N TYR A 97 21.05 10.58 -23.28
CA TYR A 97 19.75 10.06 -22.86
C TYR A 97 18.92 9.58 -24.05
N LYS A 98 18.84 8.26 -24.20
CA LYS A 98 18.07 7.60 -25.27
C LYS A 98 16.68 7.19 -24.80
N PHE A 99 15.84 8.16 -24.45
CA PHE A 99 14.45 7.93 -24.07
C PHE A 99 13.49 8.36 -25.17
N GLU A 100 12.50 7.53 -25.47
CA GLU A 100 11.39 7.92 -26.33
C GLU A 100 10.37 8.72 -25.53
N THR A 101 10.03 9.91 -26.02
CA THR A 101 9.16 10.87 -25.33
C THR A 101 7.89 11.18 -26.12
N ASP A 102 7.71 10.63 -27.33
CA ASP A 102 6.48 10.82 -28.09
C ASP A 102 5.29 10.22 -27.33
N ARG A 103 4.24 11.02 -27.15
CA ARG A 103 3.01 10.67 -26.42
C ARG A 103 3.27 10.02 -25.05
N LEU A 104 4.29 10.51 -24.33
CA LEU A 104 4.69 10.02 -23.01
C LEU A 104 3.54 10.03 -22.01
N LEU A 105 3.33 8.90 -21.33
CA LEU A 105 2.33 8.77 -20.27
C LEU A 105 2.98 8.95 -18.88
N VAL A 106 2.43 9.84 -18.06
CA VAL A 106 2.92 10.06 -16.67
C VAL A 106 1.96 9.45 -15.65
N THR A 107 2.30 8.35 -15.00
CA THR A 107 1.47 7.78 -13.91
C THR A 107 2.06 8.10 -12.55
N CYS A 108 1.19 8.22 -11.54
CA CYS A 108 1.56 8.45 -10.16
C CYS A 108 0.99 7.34 -9.26
N SER A 109 1.72 6.95 -8.22
CA SER A 109 1.29 5.95 -7.24
C SER A 109 1.93 6.20 -5.88
N ALA A 110 1.25 5.85 -4.81
CA ALA A 110 1.77 5.93 -3.45
C ALA A 110 2.58 4.68 -3.06
N PHE A 111 3.60 4.85 -2.25
CA PHE A 111 4.40 3.75 -1.69
C PHE A 111 3.77 3.14 -0.44
N VAL A 112 3.20 3.98 0.44
CA VAL A 112 2.64 3.58 1.73
C VAL A 112 1.66 2.41 1.64
N PRO A 113 0.65 2.39 0.74
CA PRO A 113 -0.29 1.26 0.66
C PRO A 113 0.37 -0.08 0.33
N ALA A 114 1.36 -0.07 -0.57
CA ALA A 114 2.10 -1.27 -0.93
C ALA A 114 3.00 -1.76 0.21
N ALA A 115 3.59 -0.83 0.97
CA ALA A 115 4.37 -1.15 2.16
C ALA A 115 3.52 -1.77 3.26
N ARG A 116 2.35 -1.19 3.55
CA ARG A 116 1.39 -1.76 4.52
C ARG A 116 0.91 -3.15 4.12
N HIS A 117 0.59 -3.35 2.83
CA HIS A 117 0.23 -4.67 2.32
C HIS A 117 1.36 -5.70 2.50
N GLU A 118 2.63 -5.30 2.33
CA GLU A 118 3.77 -6.18 2.57
C GLU A 118 3.83 -6.65 4.03
N VAL A 119 3.62 -5.75 5.00
CA VAL A 119 3.62 -6.09 6.44
C VAL A 119 2.69 -7.27 6.73
N HIS A 120 1.45 -7.22 6.25
CA HIS A 120 0.47 -8.28 6.48
C HIS A 120 0.89 -9.63 5.88
N GLY A 121 1.59 -9.62 4.74
CA GLY A 121 2.13 -10.82 4.11
C GLY A 121 3.39 -11.36 4.77
N LEU A 122 4.10 -10.55 5.57
CA LEU A 122 5.31 -10.96 6.28
C LEU A 122 5.01 -11.63 7.63
N ILE A 123 3.86 -11.37 8.24
CA ILE A 123 3.47 -11.99 9.51
C ILE A 123 3.24 -13.50 9.27
N PRO A 124 4.04 -14.40 9.87
CA PRO A 124 3.86 -15.84 9.73
C PRO A 124 2.55 -16.32 10.36
N GLN A 125 2.01 -17.46 9.91
CA GLN A 125 0.78 -18.00 10.49
C GLN A 125 1.01 -18.43 11.95
N GLU A 126 2.20 -18.94 12.27
CA GLU A 126 2.59 -19.36 13.61
C GLU A 126 2.54 -18.19 14.61
N SER A 127 2.78 -16.96 14.14
CA SER A 127 2.65 -15.76 14.97
C SER A 127 1.18 -15.40 15.27
N ILE A 128 0.26 -15.73 14.36
CA ILE A 128 -1.18 -15.57 14.57
C ILE A 128 -1.70 -16.64 15.53
N ASP A 129 -1.21 -17.88 15.39
CA ASP A 129 -1.58 -18.99 16.26
C ASP A 129 -1.08 -18.72 17.69
N ALA A 130 0.16 -18.27 17.85
CA ALA A 130 0.70 -17.83 19.14
C ALA A 130 -0.05 -16.63 19.74
N LEU A 131 -0.57 -15.72 18.91
CA LEU A 131 -1.43 -14.64 19.37
C LEU A 131 -2.77 -15.17 19.92
N ALA A 132 -3.38 -16.16 19.24
CA ALA A 132 -4.61 -16.80 19.73
C ALA A 132 -4.37 -17.50 21.07
N GLU A 133 -3.26 -18.24 21.20
CA GLU A 133 -2.84 -18.87 22.45
C GLU A 133 -2.60 -17.84 23.57
N GLN A 134 -1.93 -16.73 23.26
CA GLN A 134 -1.69 -15.64 24.21
C GLN A 134 -2.98 -15.01 24.71
N ILE A 135 -3.97 -14.83 23.82
CA ILE A 135 -5.29 -14.33 24.20
C ILE A 135 -6.00 -15.35 25.09
N GLY A 136 -5.84 -16.65 24.83
CA GLY A 136 -6.36 -17.72 25.68
C GLY A 136 -7.88 -17.79 25.74
N ASN A 137 -8.57 -17.13 24.80
CA ASN A 137 -10.02 -17.15 24.71
C ASN A 137 -10.46 -18.35 23.83
N PRO A 138 -11.10 -19.39 24.42
CA PRO A 138 -11.47 -20.60 23.70
C PRO A 138 -12.60 -20.37 22.68
N ASP A 139 -13.29 -19.24 22.75
CA ASP A 139 -14.37 -18.89 21.82
C ASP A 139 -13.87 -18.30 20.51
N ILE A 140 -12.57 -17.99 20.40
CA ILE A 140 -11.96 -17.57 19.14
C ILE A 140 -11.89 -18.78 18.21
N TRP A 141 -12.65 -18.75 17.13
CA TRP A 141 -12.59 -19.73 16.06
C TRP A 141 -11.41 -19.47 15.11
N LEU A 142 -11.23 -18.21 14.70
CA LEU A 142 -10.26 -17.86 13.67
C LEU A 142 -9.83 -16.39 13.77
N ILE A 143 -8.52 -16.13 13.68
CA ILE A 143 -7.99 -14.78 13.47
C ILE A 143 -7.59 -14.66 12.00
N ARG A 144 -8.26 -13.77 11.26
CA ARG A 144 -8.05 -13.63 9.82
C ARG A 144 -7.73 -12.20 9.40
N ARG A 145 -6.70 -12.09 8.57
CA ARG A 145 -6.24 -10.84 7.95
C ARG A 145 -7.03 -10.60 6.67
N PHE A 146 -7.65 -9.43 6.54
CA PHE A 146 -8.38 -9.03 5.35
C PHE A 146 -7.92 -7.67 4.86
N PHE A 147 -7.73 -7.54 3.55
CA PHE A 147 -7.29 -6.30 2.90
C PHE A 147 -6.06 -5.65 3.61
N VAL A 148 -5.79 -4.38 3.28
CA VAL A 148 -4.75 -3.60 3.93
C VAL A 148 -5.36 -2.97 5.19
N ASP A 149 -4.67 -3.07 6.33
CA ASP A 149 -5.02 -2.43 7.61
C ASP A 149 -6.27 -2.97 8.34
N CYS A 150 -6.71 -4.21 8.04
CA CYS A 150 -7.84 -4.83 8.73
C CYS A 150 -7.56 -6.27 9.22
N ILE A 151 -7.94 -6.53 10.47
CA ILE A 151 -7.99 -7.87 11.07
C ILE A 151 -9.40 -8.17 11.57
N THR A 152 -9.85 -9.40 11.39
CA THR A 152 -11.08 -9.89 12.00
C THR A 152 -10.78 -11.05 12.95
N PHE A 153 -11.28 -10.96 14.16
CA PHE A 153 -11.36 -12.06 15.11
C PHE A 153 -12.75 -12.66 14.99
N PHE A 154 -12.81 -13.91 14.55
CA PHE A 154 -14.04 -14.66 14.47
C PHE A 154 -14.25 -15.45 15.75
N PHE A 155 -15.44 -15.31 16.32
CA PHE A 155 -15.96 -16.15 17.39
C PHE A 155 -16.92 -17.20 16.83
N TYR A 156 -17.44 -18.11 17.64
CA TYR A 156 -18.41 -19.09 17.15
C TYR A 156 -19.81 -18.49 16.94
N THR A 157 -20.28 -17.64 17.86
CA THR A 157 -21.65 -17.09 17.85
C THR A 157 -21.70 -15.57 17.86
N ASP A 158 -22.82 -14.99 17.42
CA ASP A 158 -23.07 -13.55 17.50
C ASP A 158 -23.19 -13.05 18.95
N ASP A 159 -23.70 -13.89 19.85
CA ASP A 159 -23.78 -13.58 21.29
C ASP A 159 -22.38 -13.37 21.89
N GLN A 160 -21.41 -14.21 21.53
CA GLN A 160 -20.01 -14.04 21.94
C GLN A 160 -19.43 -12.72 21.40
N VAL A 161 -19.71 -12.39 20.14
CA VAL A 161 -19.29 -11.11 19.55
C VAL A 161 -19.85 -9.93 20.35
N ALA A 162 -21.16 -9.92 20.60
CA ALA A 162 -21.83 -8.86 21.35
C ALA A 162 -21.28 -8.73 22.77
N GLN A 163 -21.09 -9.85 23.46
CA GLN A 163 -20.49 -9.91 24.79
C GLN A 163 -19.09 -9.28 24.79
N TYR A 164 -18.18 -9.77 23.94
CA TYR A 164 -16.78 -9.32 23.95
C TYR A 164 -16.59 -7.89 23.45
N ILE A 165 -17.50 -7.38 22.61
CA ILE A 165 -17.56 -5.95 22.29
C ILE A 165 -17.95 -5.15 23.55
N SER A 166 -18.97 -5.59 24.29
CA SER A 166 -19.44 -4.91 25.51
C SER A 166 -18.39 -4.89 26.63
N GLU A 167 -17.56 -5.93 26.71
CA GLU A 167 -16.43 -6.04 27.64
C GLU A 167 -15.21 -5.22 27.21
N GLY A 168 -15.22 -4.64 26.00
CA GLY A 168 -14.13 -3.80 25.49
C GLY A 168 -12.93 -4.57 24.94
N LEU A 169 -13.01 -5.91 24.83
CA LEU A 169 -11.90 -6.77 24.38
C LEU A 169 -11.44 -6.45 22.96
N LYS A 170 -12.30 -5.84 22.15
CA LYS A 170 -11.96 -5.38 20.80
C LYS A 170 -10.73 -4.46 20.79
N ARG A 171 -10.59 -3.58 21.78
CA ARG A 171 -9.42 -2.71 21.89
C ARG A 171 -8.19 -3.50 22.31
N GLU A 172 -8.33 -4.36 23.31
CA GLU A 172 -7.25 -5.17 23.86
C GLU A 172 -6.65 -6.11 22.81
N TYR A 173 -7.49 -6.86 22.09
CA TYR A 173 -7.05 -7.77 21.03
C TYR A 173 -6.39 -7.01 19.89
N GLY A 174 -6.90 -5.81 19.59
CA GLY A 174 -6.25 -4.90 18.65
C GLY A 174 -4.89 -4.41 19.10
N ASP A 175 -4.69 -4.11 20.38
CA ASP A 175 -3.40 -3.71 20.94
C ASP A 175 -2.40 -4.87 20.93
N LEU A 176 -2.87 -6.10 21.18
CA LEU A 176 -2.06 -7.32 21.06
C LEU A 176 -1.60 -7.55 19.62
N TYR A 177 -2.53 -7.54 18.65
CA TYR A 177 -2.18 -7.70 17.24
C TYR A 177 -1.29 -6.56 16.74
N PHE A 178 -1.53 -5.32 17.19
CA PHE A 178 -0.68 -4.18 16.83
C PHE A 178 0.76 -4.35 17.33
N ARG A 179 0.95 -4.92 18.53
CA ARG A 179 2.30 -5.27 19.00
C ARG A 179 2.94 -6.36 18.14
N LEU A 180 2.16 -7.34 17.69
CA LEU A 180 2.63 -8.40 16.81
C LEU A 180 3.09 -7.87 15.44
N LEU A 181 2.37 -6.91 14.85
CA LEU A 181 2.72 -6.39 13.52
C LEU A 181 3.93 -5.44 13.53
N LYS A 182 4.20 -4.79 14.67
CA LYS A 182 5.21 -3.72 14.76
C LYS A 182 6.61 -4.09 14.26
N PRO A 183 7.17 -5.28 14.57
CA PRO A 183 8.47 -5.69 14.06
C PRO A 183 8.56 -5.79 12.53
N PHE A 184 7.42 -5.96 11.85
CA PHE A 184 7.33 -6.08 10.40
C PHE A 184 7.08 -4.73 9.70
N ASP A 185 6.61 -3.71 10.44
CA ASP A 185 6.36 -2.35 9.94
C ASP A 185 7.67 -1.54 9.86
N GLU A 186 8.52 -1.92 8.91
CA GLU A 186 9.86 -1.36 8.71
C GLU A 186 9.90 0.18 8.66
N PHE A 187 8.87 0.81 8.08
CA PHE A 187 8.83 2.25 7.86
C PHE A 187 7.89 2.99 8.82
N SER A 188 7.33 2.29 9.82
CA SER A 188 6.39 2.88 10.79
C SER A 188 5.15 3.52 10.15
N TYR A 189 4.62 2.93 9.08
CA TYR A 189 3.45 3.46 8.36
C TYR A 189 2.12 3.04 8.98
N ILE A 190 2.13 2.07 9.89
CA ILE A 190 0.92 1.57 10.56
C ILE A 190 0.86 2.18 11.96
N SER A 191 -0.12 3.06 12.13
CA SER A 191 -0.48 3.61 13.43
C SER A 191 -1.59 2.77 14.08
N ARG A 192 -1.71 2.86 15.40
CA ARG A 192 -2.74 2.13 16.13
C ARG A 192 -4.15 2.56 15.71
N ASP A 193 -4.33 3.85 15.39
CA ASP A 193 -5.61 4.44 15.01
C ASP A 193 -5.94 4.23 13.52
N GLY A 194 -4.91 4.01 12.67
CA GLY A 194 -5.09 3.69 11.26
C GLY A 194 -5.45 2.23 10.99
N PHE A 195 -5.39 1.38 12.02
CA PHE A 195 -5.60 -0.05 11.94
C PHE A 195 -6.99 -0.44 12.46
N LYS A 196 -7.75 -1.18 11.66
CA LYS A 196 -9.11 -1.61 12.01
C LYS A 196 -9.13 -3.03 12.54
N VAL A 197 -9.80 -3.19 13.67
CA VAL A 197 -10.14 -4.51 14.24
C VAL A 197 -11.63 -4.72 14.10
N HIS A 198 -12.01 -5.90 13.66
CA HIS A 198 -13.38 -6.37 13.58
C HIS A 198 -13.54 -7.62 14.43
N PHE A 199 -14.68 -7.71 15.11
CA PHE A 199 -15.15 -8.95 15.70
C PHE A 199 -16.33 -9.39 14.85
N ASP A 200 -16.34 -10.66 14.51
CA ASP A 200 -17.38 -11.29 13.70
C ASP A 200 -17.57 -12.73 14.20
N SER A 201 -18.54 -13.46 13.66
CA SER A 201 -18.84 -14.81 14.10
C SER A 201 -18.84 -15.81 12.94
N LYS A 202 -18.59 -17.07 13.29
CA LYS A 202 -18.80 -18.20 12.40
C LYS A 202 -20.28 -18.33 12.04
N GLN A 203 -21.17 -18.09 12.99
CA GLN A 203 -22.62 -18.08 12.76
C GLN A 203 -23.00 -17.12 11.63
N ASN A 204 -22.57 -15.86 11.70
CA ASN A 204 -22.81 -14.87 10.64
C ASN A 204 -22.16 -15.30 9.32
N PHE A 205 -20.93 -15.79 9.36
CA PHE A 205 -20.23 -16.33 8.18
C PHE A 205 -20.98 -17.49 7.50
N ASP A 206 -21.58 -18.37 8.28
CA ASP A 206 -22.32 -19.52 7.77
C ASP A 206 -23.71 -19.13 7.27
N GLU A 207 -24.45 -18.33 8.04
CA GLU A 207 -25.86 -18.00 7.77
C GLU A 207 -26.04 -16.93 6.68
N ASN A 208 -25.18 -15.91 6.67
CA ASN A 208 -25.33 -14.76 5.77
C ASN A 208 -24.37 -14.80 4.57
N PHE A 209 -23.36 -15.67 4.59
CA PHE A 209 -22.33 -15.75 3.56
C PHE A 209 -22.06 -17.16 3.02
N ASP A 210 -22.92 -18.15 3.32
CA ASP A 210 -22.81 -19.54 2.83
C ASP A 210 -21.44 -20.17 3.10
N SER A 211 -20.80 -19.82 4.22
CA SER A 211 -19.43 -20.24 4.55
C SER A 211 -18.41 -19.90 3.45
N ASN A 212 -18.68 -18.84 2.67
CA ASN A 212 -17.91 -18.47 1.49
C ASN A 212 -17.17 -17.13 1.70
N TRP A 213 -15.84 -17.21 1.76
CA TRP A 213 -14.98 -16.02 1.91
C TRP A 213 -15.12 -15.01 0.77
N MET A 214 -15.51 -15.43 -0.43
CA MET A 214 -15.75 -14.52 -1.55
C MET A 214 -17.02 -13.69 -1.33
N TYR A 215 -18.05 -14.25 -0.68
CA TYR A 215 -19.27 -13.51 -0.33
C TYR A 215 -19.03 -12.59 0.85
N TYR A 216 -18.29 -13.06 1.86
CA TYR A 216 -17.91 -12.27 3.02
C TYR A 216 -17.09 -11.01 2.69
N LEU A 217 -16.27 -11.08 1.62
CA LEU A 217 -15.36 -9.99 1.22
C LEU A 217 -15.93 -9.05 0.16
N ARG A 218 -17.19 -9.21 -0.24
CA ARG A 218 -17.87 -8.32 -1.19
C ARG A 218 -18.52 -7.14 -0.47
#